data_AF-A0A9N8PQ16-F1
#
_entry.id   AF-A0A9N8PQ16-F1
#
_cell.length_a   1.000
_cell.length_b   1.000
_cell.length_c   1.000
_cell.angle_alpha   90.00
_cell.angle_beta   90.00
_cell.angle_gamma   90.00
#
_symmetry.space_group_name_H-M   'P 1'
#
loop_
_entity.id
_entity.type
_entity.pdbx_description
1 polymer ?
#
loop_
_entity_poly.entity_id
_entity_poly.type
_entity_poly.pdbx_seq_one_letter_code
_entity_poly.pdbx_strand_id
1 'polypeptide(L)'
;MKGSLALASLMGATALGQTLTTSMIESMGNNTLFTRWRPQNHFIAPAGWMNDPCGLMYDPTEDLYHAFYQWHPEHINWGNISWGHATSKDMISWTDVGGWQGRDALAMGPSGNGSYNGLGIFSGTAQPVNLTGGIDGTLLVFYTSVSKLPTSWSIPYQNGTESQSLAMSTDGGKTWKQYENNPVIEGPPGGFENGWNITGFRDPFFEPLPALDAILGREPSYYAVFGSGIKGVGPRMPLWAAPASDLTKWTFLGSLFEPASNTSLGSVLSTGSYGYNFEVSGFFTLPDEDGHLHYFVNMGSEGGNVSFHESAHWALWNEGHVTRRANGSAQFTPISGGAGDWGLLYALSSFNDTKNDRRVQYGWAPEDITGDGGIFSANQQGFQGALSLPRELFVHTVKNVVNMDGMVTELGNSYLAQNLDGSFTAQTLGVRPLDDVVVGLRNGSTQHSWPGRTYNGSHTLVANGSAHMELSAVVSSATGPCGVRIGMSPDGREYTTIYYEPANNTVVVDRSHSSLIDGFANSSVIGYFHPYTVQGEYGNATQEPLAWDIFVDGSLVEVYINERFALTTRIYPSMESSTGAGVYVPSGSSATFDSIDMWSSLYNVFPERPLNSSSQLVWDTVQQTNNRTWWTGN
;
A
#
# COMPACT_ATOMS: atom_id res chain seq x y z
N MET A 1 -19.48 -50.73 43.25
CA MET A 1 -19.61 -50.66 41.77
C MET A 1 -18.69 -49.53 41.34
N LYS A 2 -17.44 -49.81 40.94
CA LYS A 2 -17.00 -50.13 39.55
C LYS A 2 -17.41 -49.00 38.58
N GLY A 3 -16.54 -48.23 37.92
CA GLY A 3 -15.08 -48.16 37.80
C GLY A 3 -14.71 -46.77 37.23
N SER A 4 -13.60 -46.15 37.64
CA SER A 4 -12.28 -46.17 36.99
C SER A 4 -12.25 -45.63 35.55
N LEU A 5 -11.73 -44.42 35.36
CA LEU A 5 -10.48 -44.18 34.62
C LEU A 5 -10.02 -42.72 34.78
N ALA A 6 -8.93 -42.54 35.53
CA ALA A 6 -7.95 -41.49 35.35
C ALA A 6 -6.79 -42.07 34.48
N LEU A 7 -5.97 -41.18 33.91
CA LEU A 7 -4.95 -41.34 32.85
C LEU A 7 -5.52 -41.23 31.41
N ALA A 8 -5.03 -40.36 30.52
CA ALA A 8 -3.68 -39.83 30.30
C ALA A 8 -3.67 -38.28 30.23
N SER A 9 -2.79 -37.51 30.88
CA SER A 9 -1.32 -37.44 30.84
C SER A 9 -0.75 -37.04 29.47
N LEU A 10 -0.15 -35.84 29.43
CA LEU A 10 0.86 -35.37 28.48
C LEU A 10 0.63 -35.73 27.00
N MET A 11 0.05 -34.81 26.23
CA MET A 11 0.67 -34.51 24.94
C MET A 11 1.78 -33.50 25.24
N GLY A 12 2.96 -34.05 25.50
CA GLY A 12 4.18 -33.29 25.57
C GLY A 12 4.46 -32.60 24.24
N ALA A 13 5.16 -31.47 24.35
CA ALA A 13 5.86 -30.86 23.24
C ALA A 13 6.71 -31.91 22.50
N THR A 14 6.21 -32.36 21.35
CA THR A 14 7.03 -32.71 20.21
C THR A 14 6.64 -31.75 19.10
N ALA A 15 7.10 -30.51 19.20
CA ALA A 15 7.05 -29.53 18.13
C ALA A 15 8.07 -29.96 17.04
N LEU A 16 7.70 -30.97 16.26
CA LEU A 16 8.09 -31.00 14.86
C LEU A 16 6.96 -30.23 14.16
N GLY A 17 7.26 -28.98 13.78
CA GLY A 17 6.31 -28.00 13.26
C GLY A 17 5.38 -28.59 12.22
N GLN A 18 4.09 -28.29 12.34
CA GLN A 18 3.07 -28.88 11.49
C GLN A 18 3.22 -28.36 10.06
N THR A 19 3.52 -29.26 9.13
CA THR A 19 3.37 -29.04 7.69
C THR A 19 1.88 -29.08 7.34
N LEU A 20 1.36 -28.02 6.73
CA LEU A 20 -0.03 -27.90 6.30
C LEU A 20 -0.17 -28.31 4.83
N THR A 21 -1.12 -29.18 4.51
CA THR A 21 -1.49 -29.47 3.11
C THR A 21 -2.76 -28.72 2.72
N THR A 22 -3.01 -28.55 1.42
CA THR A 22 -4.26 -27.99 0.88
C THR A 22 -5.49 -28.68 1.47
N SER A 23 -5.51 -30.02 1.46
CA SER A 23 -6.63 -30.81 2.01
C SER A 23 -6.83 -30.67 3.51
N MET A 24 -5.75 -30.43 4.28
CA MET A 24 -5.88 -30.14 5.70
C MET A 24 -6.61 -28.81 5.91
N ILE A 25 -6.21 -27.76 5.18
CA ILE A 25 -6.80 -26.42 5.27
C ILE A 25 -8.29 -26.45 4.89
N GLU A 26 -8.65 -27.13 3.80
CA GLU A 26 -10.04 -27.27 3.37
C GLU A 26 -10.95 -27.94 4.42
N SER A 27 -10.38 -28.85 5.22
CA SER A 27 -11.11 -29.56 6.28
C SER A 27 -11.21 -28.79 7.61
N MET A 28 -10.46 -27.69 7.75
CA MET A 28 -10.39 -26.92 8.98
C MET A 28 -11.56 -25.94 9.11
N GLY A 29 -11.94 -25.65 10.36
CA GLY A 29 -12.99 -24.67 10.66
C GLY A 29 -12.51 -23.22 10.64
N ASN A 30 -13.45 -22.30 10.79
CA ASN A 30 -13.18 -20.86 10.82
C ASN A 30 -12.16 -20.48 11.90
N ASN A 31 -11.30 -19.50 11.61
CA ASN A 31 -10.29 -18.92 12.51
C ASN A 31 -9.23 -19.89 13.07
N THR A 32 -9.17 -21.13 12.58
CA THR A 32 -8.21 -22.15 13.06
C THR A 32 -6.76 -21.85 12.65
N LEU A 33 -6.55 -21.05 11.61
CA LEU A 33 -5.25 -20.61 11.12
C LEU A 33 -5.01 -19.11 11.36
N PHE A 34 -5.76 -18.49 12.28
CA PHE A 34 -5.73 -17.04 12.48
C PHE A 34 -4.34 -16.47 12.77
N THR A 35 -3.49 -17.20 13.49
CA THR A 35 -2.14 -16.73 13.83
C THR A 35 -1.07 -17.27 12.88
N ARG A 36 -1.44 -18.10 11.89
CA ARG A 36 -0.48 -18.92 11.15
C ARG A 36 0.42 -18.10 10.22
N TRP A 37 -0.18 -17.17 9.49
CA TRP A 37 0.50 -16.30 8.53
C TRP A 37 0.18 -14.82 8.76
N ARG A 38 -0.28 -14.48 9.96
CA ARG A 38 -0.79 -13.15 10.28
C ARG A 38 0.35 -12.17 10.57
N PRO A 39 0.39 -11.01 9.89
CA PRO A 39 1.31 -9.93 10.22
C PRO A 39 1.15 -9.46 11.68
N GLN A 40 2.26 -9.13 12.32
CA GLN A 40 2.35 -8.61 13.69
C GLN A 40 3.07 -7.26 13.74
N ASN A 41 3.94 -6.98 12.77
CA ASN A 41 4.76 -5.78 12.66
C ASN A 41 4.14 -4.71 11.74
N HIS A 42 3.06 -5.07 11.04
CA HIS A 42 2.30 -4.19 10.16
C HIS A 42 0.94 -3.83 10.74
N PHE A 43 0.42 -2.67 10.33
CA PHE A 43 -0.93 -2.29 10.68
C PHE A 43 -1.94 -3.25 10.03
N ILE A 44 -2.85 -3.79 10.83
CA ILE A 44 -3.89 -4.73 10.39
C ILE A 44 -5.15 -4.56 11.24
N ALA A 45 -6.33 -4.77 10.67
CA ALA A 45 -7.60 -4.78 11.40
C ALA A 45 -7.63 -5.91 12.45
N PRO A 46 -8.41 -5.81 13.54
CA PRO A 46 -8.47 -6.85 14.57
C PRO A 46 -8.80 -8.24 14.03
N ALA A 47 -9.73 -8.34 13.08
CA ALA A 47 -10.11 -9.55 12.35
C ALA A 47 -10.92 -9.16 11.10
N GLY A 48 -11.26 -10.15 10.28
CA GLY A 48 -12.12 -9.98 9.10
C GLY A 48 -11.44 -9.28 7.92
N TRP A 49 -12.24 -8.77 7.00
CA TRP A 49 -11.81 -8.14 5.77
C TRP A 49 -11.43 -6.69 6.00
N MET A 50 -10.22 -6.31 5.57
CA MET A 50 -9.83 -4.92 5.44
C MET A 50 -9.25 -4.62 4.05
N ASN A 51 -9.37 -3.37 3.63
CA ASN A 51 -8.69 -2.87 2.45
C ASN A 51 -8.12 -1.46 2.65
N ASP A 52 -8.46 -0.52 1.78
CA ASP A 52 -7.84 0.79 1.62
C ASP A 52 -7.51 1.48 2.96
N PRO A 53 -6.28 1.99 3.14
CA PRO A 53 -6.04 2.99 4.17
C PRO A 53 -6.86 4.25 3.86
N CYS A 54 -7.51 4.80 4.88
CA CYS A 54 -8.30 6.01 4.76
C CYS A 54 -8.11 6.91 5.99
N GLY A 55 -8.50 8.18 5.88
CA GLY A 55 -8.52 9.12 6.99
C GLY A 55 -7.21 9.29 7.77
N LEU A 56 -6.06 8.96 7.16
CA LEU A 56 -4.75 9.08 7.78
C LEU A 56 -4.44 10.54 8.12
N MET A 57 -4.05 10.83 9.35
CA MET A 57 -3.66 12.18 9.77
C MET A 57 -2.86 12.17 11.08
N TYR A 58 -2.12 13.25 11.31
CA TYR A 58 -1.62 13.61 12.63
C TYR A 58 -2.49 14.73 13.22
N ASP A 59 -3.01 14.53 14.43
CA ASP A 59 -3.69 15.54 15.23
C ASP A 59 -2.69 16.23 16.17
N PRO A 60 -2.34 17.51 15.91
CA PRO A 60 -1.42 18.27 16.75
C PRO A 60 -2.02 18.68 18.10
N THR A 61 -3.35 18.60 18.27
CA THR A 61 -4.03 19.01 19.51
C THR A 61 -3.88 17.95 20.59
N GLU A 62 -4.09 16.68 20.23
CA GLU A 62 -3.93 15.53 21.12
C GLU A 62 -2.56 14.86 20.98
N ASP A 63 -1.71 15.31 20.04
CA ASP A 63 -0.44 14.69 19.65
C ASP A 63 -0.63 13.21 19.27
N LEU A 64 -1.60 12.90 18.40
CA LEU A 64 -1.95 11.54 18.03
C LEU A 64 -1.94 11.35 16.51
N TYR A 65 -1.39 10.24 16.05
CA TYR A 65 -1.66 9.73 14.71
C TYR A 65 -2.99 8.97 14.72
N HIS A 66 -3.78 9.19 13.69
CA HIS A 66 -5.02 8.47 13.43
C HIS A 66 -4.85 7.69 12.12
N ALA A 67 -5.21 6.40 12.16
CA ALA A 67 -5.29 5.58 10.97
C ALA A 67 -6.66 4.91 10.89
N PHE A 68 -7.32 5.09 9.75
CA PHE A 68 -8.54 4.39 9.40
C PHE A 68 -8.27 3.43 8.24
N TYR A 69 -9.15 2.47 8.09
CA TYR A 69 -9.11 1.48 7.04
C TYR A 69 -10.52 1.06 6.68
N GLN A 70 -10.78 0.81 5.40
CA GLN A 70 -12.02 0.14 5.01
C GLN A 70 -12.10 -1.23 5.67
N TRP A 71 -13.24 -1.55 6.28
CA TRP A 71 -13.43 -2.72 7.13
C TRP A 71 -14.82 -3.32 6.94
N HIS A 72 -14.84 -4.65 6.84
CA HIS A 72 -16.05 -5.46 6.95
C HIS A 72 -15.85 -6.46 8.11
N PRO A 73 -16.20 -6.07 9.35
CA PRO A 73 -15.98 -6.92 10.52
C PRO A 73 -16.77 -8.22 10.42
N GLU A 74 -16.24 -9.28 11.02
CA GLU A 74 -16.89 -10.61 11.09
C GLU A 74 -17.08 -11.28 9.71
N HIS A 75 -16.45 -10.74 8.66
CA HIS A 75 -16.49 -11.24 7.29
C HIS A 75 -15.09 -11.35 6.71
N ILE A 76 -14.89 -12.22 5.72
CA ILE A 76 -13.61 -12.38 5.01
C ILE A 76 -13.66 -11.88 3.58
N ASN A 77 -14.72 -11.16 3.21
CA ASN A 77 -14.92 -10.56 1.91
C ASN A 77 -15.44 -9.13 2.02
N TRP A 78 -15.28 -8.41 0.92
CA TRP A 78 -15.78 -7.05 0.76
C TRP A 78 -17.32 -7.00 0.82
N GLY A 79 -17.87 -6.03 1.57
CA GLY A 79 -19.31 -5.80 1.70
C GLY A 79 -19.60 -4.84 2.84
N ASN A 80 -20.76 -4.18 2.82
CA ASN A 80 -21.21 -3.25 3.89
C ASN A 80 -20.09 -2.33 4.42
N ILE A 81 -19.29 -1.78 3.51
CA ILE A 81 -17.99 -1.21 3.85
C ILE A 81 -18.14 -0.06 4.81
N SER A 82 -17.35 -0.16 5.87
CA SER A 82 -17.27 0.75 7.00
C SER A 82 -15.82 1.16 7.23
N TRP A 83 -15.54 2.08 8.15
CA TRP A 83 -14.19 2.43 8.56
C TRP A 83 -13.90 1.91 9.96
N GLY A 84 -12.83 1.13 10.11
CA GLY A 84 -12.21 0.86 11.41
C GLY A 84 -11.22 1.96 11.78
N HIS A 85 -10.85 2.09 13.06
CA HIS A 85 -10.00 3.17 13.57
C HIS A 85 -9.04 2.73 14.67
N ALA A 86 -7.77 3.12 14.54
CA ALA A 86 -6.79 3.03 15.60
C ALA A 86 -5.98 4.34 15.71
N THR A 87 -5.35 4.53 16.87
CA THR A 87 -4.48 5.69 17.15
C THR A 87 -3.11 5.26 17.64
N SER A 88 -2.12 6.13 17.46
CA SER A 88 -0.74 5.90 17.90
C SER A 88 -0.05 7.22 18.26
N LYS A 89 0.95 7.17 19.13
CA LYS A 89 1.84 8.31 19.43
C LYS A 89 3.09 8.36 18.55
N ASP A 90 3.43 7.24 17.93
CA ASP A 90 4.74 6.97 17.34
C ASP A 90 4.66 6.19 16.00
N MET A 91 3.45 5.85 15.53
CA MET A 91 3.19 4.96 14.39
C MET A 91 3.77 3.53 14.54
N ILE A 92 4.26 3.18 15.72
CA ILE A 92 4.78 1.86 16.07
C ILE A 92 3.76 1.11 16.91
N SER A 93 3.33 1.67 18.04
CA SER A 93 2.33 1.05 18.92
C SER A 93 0.96 1.65 18.65
N TRP A 94 0.03 0.81 18.19
CA TRP A 94 -1.33 1.18 17.85
C TRP A 94 -2.34 0.64 18.86
N THR A 95 -3.36 1.45 19.15
CA THR A 95 -4.49 1.09 19.99
C THR A 95 -5.79 1.28 19.21
N ASP A 96 -6.60 0.24 19.11
CA ASP A 96 -7.93 0.30 18.51
C ASP A 96 -8.84 1.26 19.29
N VAL A 97 -9.48 2.20 18.58
CA VAL A 97 -10.42 3.13 19.20
C VAL A 97 -11.75 2.41 19.41
N GLY A 98 -12.18 2.31 20.66
CA GLY A 98 -13.39 1.58 21.06
C GLY A 98 -13.11 0.16 21.55
N GLY A 99 -12.02 -0.47 21.10
CA GLY A 99 -11.60 -1.82 21.47
C GLY A 99 -11.38 -2.71 20.25
N TRP A 100 -10.73 -3.86 20.43
CA TRP A 100 -10.42 -4.77 19.32
C TRP A 100 -11.48 -5.88 19.12
N GLN A 101 -12.37 -6.08 20.09
CA GLN A 101 -13.30 -7.19 20.10
C GLN A 101 -14.45 -7.00 19.10
N GLY A 102 -14.67 -8.00 18.24
CA GLY A 102 -15.83 -8.03 17.34
C GLY A 102 -15.88 -6.83 16.41
N ARG A 103 -16.72 -5.84 16.74
CA ARG A 103 -16.96 -4.62 15.96
C ARG A 103 -16.54 -3.34 16.70
N ASP A 104 -15.89 -3.46 17.85
CA ASP A 104 -15.65 -2.33 18.75
C ASP A 104 -14.74 -1.25 18.13
N ALA A 105 -13.87 -1.61 17.17
CA ALA A 105 -13.02 -0.69 16.42
C ALA A 105 -13.74 0.10 15.31
N LEU A 106 -15.05 -0.09 15.13
CA LEU A 106 -15.84 0.53 14.09
C LEU A 106 -16.07 2.02 14.39
N ALA A 107 -15.52 2.91 13.55
CA ALA A 107 -15.70 4.35 13.70
C ALA A 107 -16.90 4.88 12.93
N MET A 108 -17.09 4.45 11.69
CA MET A 108 -18.20 4.88 10.83
C MET A 108 -18.69 3.71 9.98
N GLY A 109 -20.00 3.60 9.78
CA GLY A 109 -20.59 2.60 8.90
C GLY A 109 -21.82 3.11 8.14
N PRO A 110 -22.28 2.36 7.12
CA PRO A 110 -23.44 2.73 6.30
C PRO A 110 -24.70 2.99 7.13
N SER A 111 -25.51 3.97 6.72
CA SER A 111 -26.76 4.31 7.42
C SER A 111 -27.96 3.44 6.98
N GLY A 112 -27.71 2.40 6.20
CA GLY A 112 -28.70 1.44 5.71
C GLY A 112 -29.34 1.81 4.38
N ASN A 113 -29.85 0.80 3.68
CA ASN A 113 -30.40 0.94 2.32
C ASN A 113 -31.47 2.04 2.22
N GLY A 114 -31.40 2.82 1.13
CA GLY A 114 -32.28 3.97 0.88
C GLY A 114 -31.71 5.33 1.37
N SER A 115 -30.59 5.32 2.09
CA SER A 115 -29.82 6.53 2.42
C SER A 115 -28.68 6.80 1.42
N TYR A 116 -28.13 8.01 1.43
CA TYR A 116 -27.07 8.45 0.50
C TYR A 116 -25.74 7.66 0.63
N ASN A 117 -25.51 7.04 1.79
CA ASN A 117 -24.35 6.20 2.12
C ASN A 117 -24.79 4.76 2.50
N GLY A 118 -25.98 4.36 2.09
CA GLY A 118 -26.66 3.18 2.63
C GLY A 118 -26.03 1.84 2.30
N LEU A 119 -25.13 1.79 1.31
CA LEU A 119 -24.47 0.57 0.84
C LEU A 119 -22.94 0.58 1.02
N GLY A 120 -22.37 1.68 1.54
CA GLY A 120 -20.94 1.76 1.78
C GLY A 120 -20.45 3.16 2.15
N ILE A 121 -19.43 3.21 3.00
CA ILE A 121 -18.56 4.36 3.25
C ILE A 121 -17.19 4.02 2.66
N PHE A 122 -16.97 4.46 1.43
CA PHE A 122 -15.73 4.19 0.69
C PHE A 122 -14.60 5.11 1.17
N SER A 123 -13.41 4.98 0.59
CA SER A 123 -12.19 5.62 1.05
C SER A 123 -12.23 7.13 0.82
N GLY A 124 -11.26 7.79 1.43
CA GLY A 124 -11.17 9.23 1.53
C GLY A 124 -10.10 9.62 2.55
N THR A 125 -9.85 10.92 2.67
CA THR A 125 -8.75 11.46 3.49
C THR A 125 -9.29 12.29 4.65
N ALA A 126 -8.39 12.71 5.54
CA ALA A 126 -8.71 13.51 6.71
C ALA A 126 -7.77 14.70 6.86
N GLN A 127 -8.22 15.71 7.58
CA GLN A 127 -7.43 16.88 7.97
C GLN A 127 -7.79 17.27 9.42
N PRO A 128 -6.82 17.69 10.25
CA PRO A 128 -7.06 18.11 11.63
C PRO A 128 -7.59 19.56 11.69
N VAL A 129 -8.70 19.82 10.99
CA VAL A 129 -9.33 21.14 10.87
C VAL A 129 -10.85 21.04 10.99
N ASN A 130 -11.48 22.15 11.36
CA ASN A 130 -12.94 22.32 11.29
C ASN A 130 -13.40 22.68 9.85
N LEU A 131 -14.72 22.84 9.65
CA LEU A 131 -15.31 23.19 8.35
C LEU A 131 -14.86 24.54 7.76
N THR A 132 -14.16 25.36 8.53
CA THR A 132 -13.59 26.65 8.10
C THR A 132 -12.07 26.62 8.00
N GLY A 133 -11.46 25.43 7.94
CA GLY A 133 -10.02 25.23 7.83
C GLY A 133 -9.23 25.58 9.11
N GLY A 134 -9.91 25.91 10.20
CA GLY A 134 -9.28 26.27 11.47
C GLY A 134 -8.90 25.04 12.28
N ILE A 135 -7.74 25.09 12.94
CA ILE A 135 -7.30 24.05 13.88
C ILE A 135 -7.84 24.42 15.27
N ASP A 136 -8.86 23.70 15.74
CA ASP A 136 -9.50 23.91 17.05
C ASP A 136 -9.70 22.60 17.84
N GLY A 137 -9.04 21.52 17.42
CA GLY A 137 -9.25 20.17 17.93
C GLY A 137 -10.34 19.38 17.19
N THR A 138 -11.04 20.00 16.23
CA THR A 138 -11.91 19.28 15.29
C THR A 138 -11.10 18.50 14.28
N LEU A 139 -11.50 17.26 14.02
CA LEU A 139 -10.96 16.43 12.95
C LEU A 139 -12.03 16.27 11.86
N LEU A 140 -11.67 16.48 10.61
CA LEU A 140 -12.58 16.43 9.46
C LEU A 140 -12.16 15.31 8.51
N VAL A 141 -13.10 14.44 8.16
CA VAL A 141 -12.93 13.43 7.10
C VAL A 141 -13.77 13.82 5.89
N PHE A 142 -13.22 13.59 4.70
CA PHE A 142 -13.91 13.66 3.43
C PHE A 142 -13.91 12.27 2.82
N TYR A 143 -15.08 11.72 2.51
CA TYR A 143 -15.23 10.33 2.08
C TYR A 143 -16.25 10.17 0.96
N THR A 144 -16.18 9.03 0.27
CA THR A 144 -17.19 8.65 -0.73
C THR A 144 -18.37 7.93 -0.07
N SER A 145 -19.57 8.48 -0.18
CA SER A 145 -20.83 7.86 0.23
C SER A 145 -21.48 7.10 -0.92
N VAL A 146 -21.77 5.81 -0.69
CA VAL A 146 -22.29 4.90 -1.72
C VAL A 146 -23.74 4.52 -1.45
N SER A 147 -24.61 4.81 -2.42
CA SER A 147 -26.06 4.55 -2.33
C SER A 147 -26.56 3.40 -3.20
N LYS A 148 -25.78 3.00 -4.22
CA LYS A 148 -26.11 1.93 -5.18
C LYS A 148 -24.89 1.04 -5.44
N LEU A 149 -25.13 -0.24 -5.70
CA LEU A 149 -24.13 -1.23 -6.07
C LEU A 149 -24.72 -2.21 -7.11
N PRO A 150 -23.90 -2.86 -7.95
CA PRO A 150 -22.43 -2.77 -8.01
C PRO A 150 -21.92 -1.52 -8.75
N THR A 151 -20.66 -1.17 -8.48
CA THR A 151 -19.88 -0.16 -9.22
C THR A 151 -18.59 -0.81 -9.73
N SER A 152 -18.21 -0.55 -10.98
CA SER A 152 -16.95 -1.02 -11.57
C SER A 152 -16.68 -0.26 -12.86
N TRP A 153 -15.40 0.03 -13.12
CA TRP A 153 -14.95 0.63 -14.38
C TRP A 153 -15.32 -0.20 -15.62
N SER A 154 -15.65 -1.48 -15.47
CA SER A 154 -15.94 -2.39 -16.59
C SER A 154 -17.42 -2.43 -17.00
N ILE A 155 -18.34 -2.00 -16.14
CA ILE A 155 -19.80 -2.03 -16.37
C ILE A 155 -20.40 -0.64 -16.53
N PRO A 156 -21.58 -0.47 -17.15
CA PRO A 156 -22.23 0.84 -17.21
C PRO A 156 -22.40 1.45 -15.81
N TYR A 157 -21.99 2.71 -15.67
CA TYR A 157 -22.11 3.42 -14.39
C TYR A 157 -23.58 3.69 -14.07
N GLN A 158 -23.96 3.45 -12.81
CA GLN A 158 -25.30 3.75 -12.33
C GLN A 158 -25.31 5.17 -11.73
N ASN A 159 -26.10 6.07 -12.31
CA ASN A 159 -26.16 7.46 -11.84
C ASN A 159 -26.60 7.54 -10.36
N GLY A 160 -25.91 8.34 -9.58
CA GLY A 160 -26.11 8.50 -8.14
C GLY A 160 -25.46 7.43 -7.26
N THR A 161 -24.66 6.50 -7.80
CA THR A 161 -23.95 5.48 -7.00
C THR A 161 -23.00 6.11 -5.99
N GLU A 162 -22.06 6.93 -6.46
CA GLU A 162 -21.02 7.56 -5.64
C GLU A 162 -21.26 9.07 -5.52
N SER A 163 -21.19 9.57 -4.30
CA SER A 163 -21.28 10.99 -3.90
C SER A 163 -20.24 11.27 -2.82
N GLN A 164 -19.95 12.54 -2.51
CA GLN A 164 -18.85 12.91 -1.61
C GLN A 164 -19.40 13.64 -0.38
N SER A 165 -18.96 13.21 0.81
CA SER A 165 -19.58 13.56 2.09
C SER A 165 -18.54 13.86 3.17
N LEU A 166 -18.94 14.65 4.17
CA LEU A 166 -18.09 15.05 5.29
C LEU A 166 -18.56 14.43 6.61
N ALA A 167 -17.63 14.11 7.50
CA ALA A 167 -17.92 13.84 8.91
C ALA A 167 -16.84 14.46 9.80
N MET A 168 -17.20 14.76 11.05
CA MET A 168 -16.31 15.44 11.98
C MET A 168 -16.27 14.74 13.34
N SER A 169 -15.12 14.78 13.98
CA SER A 169 -14.95 14.46 15.39
C SER A 169 -14.56 15.72 16.16
N THR A 170 -15.09 15.87 17.37
CA THR A 170 -14.77 16.98 18.30
C THR A 170 -14.30 16.47 19.66
N ASP A 171 -13.99 15.17 19.74
CA ASP A 171 -13.60 14.46 20.96
C ASP A 171 -12.31 13.64 20.80
N GLY A 172 -11.42 14.12 19.93
CA GLY A 172 -10.13 13.49 19.64
C GLY A 172 -10.26 12.19 18.84
N GLY A 173 -11.19 12.14 17.90
CA GLY A 173 -11.40 11.01 16.99
C GLY A 173 -12.21 9.84 17.58
N LYS A 174 -12.76 9.95 18.79
CA LYS A 174 -13.48 8.84 19.45
C LYS A 174 -14.88 8.62 18.86
N THR A 175 -15.56 9.69 18.48
CA THR A 175 -16.86 9.61 17.81
C THR A 175 -16.92 10.53 16.59
N TRP A 176 -17.71 10.13 15.60
CA TRP A 176 -17.81 10.81 14.31
C TRP A 176 -19.25 11.16 13.97
N LYS A 177 -19.49 12.45 13.71
CA LYS A 177 -20.79 12.99 13.32
C LYS A 177 -20.76 13.37 11.83
N GLN A 178 -21.62 12.74 11.04
CA GLN A 178 -21.84 13.12 9.64
C GLN A 178 -22.38 14.55 9.55
N TYR A 179 -21.91 15.30 8.55
CA TYR A 179 -22.43 16.63 8.26
C TYR A 179 -23.89 16.56 7.84
N GLU A 180 -24.73 17.42 8.40
CA GLU A 180 -26.19 17.35 8.28
C GLU A 180 -26.70 17.59 6.85
N ASN A 181 -25.93 18.31 6.03
CA ASN A 181 -26.27 18.62 4.63
C ASN A 181 -25.48 17.76 3.63
N ASN A 182 -25.02 16.57 4.05
CA ASN A 182 -24.42 15.62 3.11
C ASN A 182 -25.43 15.13 2.05
N PRO A 183 -24.96 14.77 0.84
CA PRO A 183 -23.58 14.88 0.37
C PRO A 183 -23.19 16.31 -0.06
N VAL A 184 -21.93 16.70 0.13
CA VAL A 184 -21.41 18.02 -0.29
C VAL A 184 -21.06 18.10 -1.78
N ILE A 185 -20.86 16.95 -2.43
CA ILE A 185 -20.79 16.82 -3.89
C ILE A 185 -21.70 15.67 -4.30
N GLU A 186 -22.82 15.99 -4.96
CA GLU A 186 -23.86 15.02 -5.30
C GLU A 186 -23.50 14.08 -6.47
N GLY A 187 -22.55 14.46 -7.32
CA GLY A 187 -22.22 13.69 -8.52
C GLY A 187 -21.00 14.20 -9.28
N PRO A 188 -20.67 13.55 -10.41
CA PRO A 188 -19.48 13.85 -11.20
C PRO A 188 -19.57 15.22 -11.89
N PRO A 189 -18.46 15.69 -12.49
CA PRO A 189 -18.45 16.92 -13.28
C PRO A 189 -19.59 17.00 -14.31
N GLY A 190 -20.38 18.09 -14.24
CA GLY A 190 -21.54 18.33 -15.12
C GLY A 190 -22.83 17.61 -14.71
N GLY A 191 -22.84 16.88 -13.60
CA GLY A 191 -24.00 16.14 -13.11
C GLY A 191 -24.31 14.86 -13.90
N PHE A 192 -25.43 14.21 -13.60
CA PHE A 192 -25.75 12.89 -14.14
C PHE A 192 -26.45 12.89 -15.51
N GLU A 193 -27.07 14.01 -15.92
CA GLU A 193 -27.82 14.09 -17.18
C GLU A 193 -26.96 14.56 -18.35
N ASN A 194 -26.06 15.53 -18.11
CA ASN A 194 -25.24 16.17 -19.14
C ASN A 194 -23.73 16.15 -18.82
N GLY A 195 -23.34 15.46 -17.75
CA GLY A 195 -21.94 15.35 -17.34
C GLY A 195 -21.21 14.19 -17.98
N TRP A 196 -20.08 13.83 -17.39
CA TRP A 196 -19.23 12.77 -17.91
C TRP A 196 -19.90 11.39 -17.84
N ASN A 197 -19.73 10.59 -18.89
CA ASN A 197 -20.04 9.16 -18.84
C ASN A 197 -18.91 8.42 -18.11
N ILE A 198 -18.97 8.46 -16.77
CA ILE A 198 -17.84 8.06 -15.93
C ILE A 198 -17.67 6.54 -15.78
N THR A 199 -16.46 6.12 -15.41
CA THR A 199 -16.14 4.77 -14.94
C THR A 199 -16.29 4.62 -13.43
N GLY A 200 -16.15 5.71 -12.69
CA GLY A 200 -16.25 5.83 -11.24
C GLY A 200 -16.01 7.29 -10.81
N PHE A 201 -16.36 7.65 -9.58
CA PHE A 201 -16.13 8.96 -8.99
C PHE A 201 -16.02 8.86 -7.47
N ARG A 202 -14.81 8.61 -6.96
CA ARG A 202 -14.59 8.24 -5.56
C ARG A 202 -13.24 8.69 -5.02
N ASP A 203 -13.00 8.37 -3.75
CA ASP A 203 -11.74 8.48 -3.01
C ASP A 203 -11.18 9.92 -2.94
N PRO A 204 -11.91 10.86 -2.30
CA PRO A 204 -11.45 12.23 -2.12
C PRO A 204 -10.12 12.29 -1.37
N PHE A 205 -9.10 12.79 -2.04
CA PHE A 205 -7.88 13.28 -1.44
C PHE A 205 -7.95 14.80 -1.34
N PHE A 206 -7.94 15.38 -0.13
CA PHE A 206 -8.02 16.83 0.04
C PHE A 206 -6.99 17.40 1.02
N GLU A 207 -6.38 18.53 0.63
CA GLU A 207 -5.42 19.29 1.46
C GLU A 207 -5.31 20.74 0.96
N PRO A 208 -4.79 21.69 1.77
CA PRO A 208 -4.51 23.04 1.29
C PRO A 208 -3.25 23.01 0.40
N LEU A 209 -3.25 23.79 -0.70
CA LEU A 209 -2.10 23.83 -1.61
C LEU A 209 -1.79 25.26 -2.09
N PRO A 210 -1.08 26.07 -1.26
CA PRO A 210 -0.78 27.47 -1.57
C PRO A 210 -0.03 27.67 -2.90
N ALA A 211 0.81 26.70 -3.29
CA ALA A 211 1.52 26.76 -4.56
C ALA A 211 0.56 26.71 -5.77
N LEU A 212 -0.53 25.94 -5.67
CA LEU A 212 -1.57 25.90 -6.69
C LEU A 212 -2.45 27.16 -6.67
N ASP A 213 -2.71 27.75 -5.49
CA ASP A 213 -3.37 29.05 -5.38
C ASP A 213 -2.62 30.12 -6.20
N ALA A 214 -1.29 30.16 -6.08
CA ALA A 214 -0.45 31.08 -6.83
C ALA A 214 -0.52 30.83 -8.35
N ILE A 215 -0.48 29.56 -8.79
CA ILE A 215 -0.59 29.20 -10.22
C ILE A 215 -1.96 29.62 -10.79
N LEU A 216 -3.04 29.41 -10.03
CA LEU A 216 -4.40 29.68 -10.49
C LEU A 216 -4.86 31.12 -10.22
N GLY A 217 -4.09 31.89 -9.45
CA GLY A 217 -4.47 33.24 -9.00
C GLY A 217 -5.72 33.21 -8.12
N ARG A 218 -5.74 32.33 -7.12
CA ARG A 218 -6.87 32.11 -6.20
C ARG A 218 -6.54 32.56 -4.78
N GLU A 219 -7.59 32.88 -4.04
CA GLU A 219 -7.52 33.02 -2.58
C GLU A 219 -7.23 31.66 -1.91
N PRO A 220 -6.77 31.64 -0.64
CA PRO A 220 -6.46 30.41 0.07
C PRO A 220 -7.57 29.36 -0.06
N SER A 221 -7.22 28.22 -0.65
CA SER A 221 -8.17 27.16 -0.98
C SER A 221 -7.68 25.79 -0.50
N TYR A 222 -8.63 24.91 -0.20
CA TYR A 222 -8.39 23.47 -0.20
C TYR A 222 -8.68 22.93 -1.58
N TYR A 223 -7.90 21.95 -2.00
CA TYR A 223 -8.08 21.25 -3.26
C TYR A 223 -8.42 19.80 -2.99
N ALA A 224 -9.25 19.21 -3.85
CA ALA A 224 -9.56 17.80 -3.80
C ALA A 224 -9.41 17.15 -5.18
N VAL A 225 -8.74 16.00 -5.22
CA VAL A 225 -8.73 15.10 -6.37
C VAL A 225 -9.46 13.81 -6.08
N PHE A 226 -9.94 13.15 -7.13
CA PHE A 226 -10.78 11.95 -7.06
C PHE A 226 -10.29 10.90 -8.05
N GLY A 227 -10.48 9.63 -7.71
CA GLY A 227 -10.39 8.52 -8.66
C GLY A 227 -11.57 8.55 -9.63
N SER A 228 -11.28 8.60 -10.94
CA SER A 228 -12.31 8.61 -11.97
C SER A 228 -11.78 8.18 -13.35
N GLY A 229 -12.65 8.24 -14.34
CA GLY A 229 -12.37 8.01 -15.75
C GLY A 229 -13.62 8.25 -16.59
N ILE A 230 -13.45 8.30 -17.91
CA ILE A 230 -14.53 8.45 -18.87
C ILE A 230 -14.55 7.20 -19.75
N LYS A 231 -15.72 6.57 -19.84
CA LYS A 231 -15.95 5.36 -20.63
C LYS A 231 -15.50 5.55 -22.08
N GLY A 232 -14.62 4.66 -22.53
CA GLY A 232 -14.08 4.67 -23.90
C GLY A 232 -13.07 5.78 -24.18
N VAL A 233 -12.67 6.57 -23.18
CA VAL A 233 -11.70 7.66 -23.35
C VAL A 233 -10.45 7.42 -22.50
N GLY A 234 -10.61 7.10 -21.22
CA GLY A 234 -9.50 6.83 -20.30
C GLY A 234 -9.71 7.39 -18.89
N PRO A 235 -8.78 7.11 -17.98
CA PRO A 235 -8.86 7.53 -16.59
C PRO A 235 -8.73 9.05 -16.44
N ARG A 236 -9.29 9.60 -15.37
CA ARG A 236 -9.31 11.05 -15.09
C ARG A 236 -9.05 11.29 -13.62
N MET A 237 -8.36 12.39 -13.34
CA MET A 237 -8.19 12.92 -11.99
C MET A 237 -8.90 14.28 -11.91
N PRO A 238 -10.21 14.31 -11.61
CA PRO A 238 -10.98 15.56 -11.49
C PRO A 238 -10.44 16.39 -10.33
N LEU A 239 -10.25 17.70 -10.54
CA LEU A 239 -9.83 18.64 -9.52
C LEU A 239 -10.99 19.53 -9.08
N TRP A 240 -11.18 19.64 -7.78
CA TRP A 240 -12.14 20.53 -7.15
C TRP A 240 -11.42 21.45 -6.16
N ALA A 241 -12.03 22.58 -5.85
CA ALA A 241 -11.55 23.47 -4.79
C ALA A 241 -12.69 23.97 -3.91
N ALA A 242 -12.40 24.14 -2.64
CA ALA A 242 -13.24 24.85 -1.68
C ALA A 242 -12.46 26.05 -1.10
N PRO A 243 -13.10 27.19 -0.84
CA PRO A 243 -12.47 28.25 -0.06
C PRO A 243 -12.01 27.70 1.29
N ALA A 244 -10.81 28.06 1.74
CA ALA A 244 -10.32 27.59 3.04
C ALA A 244 -11.25 27.97 4.20
N SER A 245 -12.02 29.05 4.05
CA SER A 245 -13.02 29.50 5.03
C SER A 245 -14.34 28.71 5.02
N ASP A 246 -14.59 27.82 4.06
CA ASP A 246 -15.84 27.07 3.93
C ASP A 246 -15.64 25.77 3.12
N LEU A 247 -15.25 24.70 3.81
CA LEU A 247 -14.99 23.38 3.24
C LEU A 247 -16.27 22.61 2.86
N THR A 248 -17.45 23.24 2.99
CA THR A 248 -18.72 22.67 2.50
C THR A 248 -19.01 23.04 1.05
N LYS A 249 -18.23 23.95 0.44
CA LYS A 249 -18.50 24.51 -0.90
C LYS A 249 -17.43 24.15 -1.91
N TRP A 250 -17.61 23.02 -2.58
CA TRP A 250 -16.68 22.53 -3.59
C TRP A 250 -17.07 22.96 -5.01
N THR A 251 -16.10 23.47 -5.76
CA THR A 251 -16.26 23.88 -7.17
C THR A 251 -15.33 23.08 -8.06
N PHE A 252 -15.86 22.46 -9.11
CA PHE A 252 -15.07 21.75 -10.10
C PHE A 252 -14.20 22.72 -10.91
N LEU A 253 -12.92 22.40 -11.03
CA LEU A 253 -11.92 23.24 -11.72
C LEU A 253 -11.45 22.65 -13.05
N GLY A 254 -11.89 21.45 -13.43
CA GLY A 254 -11.37 20.72 -14.59
C GLY A 254 -10.68 19.43 -14.18
N SER A 255 -10.25 18.62 -15.14
CA SER A 255 -9.41 17.45 -14.85
C SER A 255 -7.95 17.91 -14.73
N LEU A 256 -7.31 17.58 -13.61
CA LEU A 256 -5.89 17.86 -13.39
C LEU A 256 -5.05 17.01 -14.34
N PHE A 257 -5.35 15.70 -14.38
CA PHE A 257 -4.65 14.72 -15.22
C PHE A 257 -5.64 13.93 -16.09
N GLU A 258 -5.24 13.66 -17.34
CA GLU A 258 -6.14 13.20 -18.42
C GLU A 258 -5.47 12.22 -19.41
N PRO A 259 -4.75 11.17 -18.97
CA PRO A 259 -4.11 10.28 -19.94
C PRO A 259 -5.14 9.52 -20.78
N ALA A 260 -4.69 9.03 -21.94
CA ALA A 260 -5.50 8.17 -22.79
C ALA A 260 -5.64 6.78 -22.15
N SER A 261 -6.74 6.08 -22.44
CA SER A 261 -6.99 4.74 -21.90
C SER A 261 -5.85 3.77 -22.22
N ASN A 262 -5.41 3.03 -21.21
CA ASN A 262 -4.44 1.95 -21.28
C ASN A 262 -3.13 2.37 -21.97
N THR A 263 -2.69 3.60 -21.66
CA THR A 263 -1.38 4.11 -22.06
C THR A 263 -0.43 4.11 -20.87
N SER A 264 0.82 4.43 -21.13
CA SER A 264 1.90 4.48 -20.16
C SER A 264 2.69 5.77 -20.38
N LEU A 265 3.38 6.29 -19.37
CA LEU A 265 4.23 7.47 -19.54
C LEU A 265 5.37 7.15 -20.51
N GLY A 266 6.07 6.05 -20.24
CA GLY A 266 7.18 5.53 -21.03
C GLY A 266 6.95 4.07 -21.37
N SER A 267 7.98 3.25 -21.22
CA SER A 267 7.82 1.79 -21.30
C SER A 267 6.90 1.31 -20.17
N VAL A 268 5.97 0.40 -20.48
CA VAL A 268 5.10 -0.23 -19.47
C VAL A 268 5.93 -0.97 -18.43
N LEU A 269 7.10 -1.52 -18.81
CA LEU A 269 7.99 -2.20 -17.88
C LEU A 269 8.49 -1.26 -16.78
N SER A 270 8.84 -0.01 -17.10
CA SER A 270 9.42 0.95 -16.15
C SER A 270 8.42 1.92 -15.54
N THR A 271 7.26 2.10 -16.16
CA THR A 271 6.29 3.14 -15.76
C THR A 271 4.86 2.63 -15.50
N GLY A 272 4.59 1.34 -15.70
CA GLY A 272 3.26 0.74 -15.49
C GLY A 272 2.23 1.19 -16.53
N SER A 273 0.96 0.81 -16.36
CA SER A 273 -0.14 1.20 -17.26
C SER A 273 -1.17 2.04 -16.54
N TYR A 274 -1.60 3.16 -17.14
CA TYR A 274 -2.68 3.99 -16.62
C TYR A 274 -4.06 3.33 -16.66
N GLY A 275 -4.21 2.15 -17.30
CA GLY A 275 -5.46 1.41 -17.30
C GLY A 275 -6.65 2.23 -17.80
N TYR A 276 -7.83 2.01 -17.21
CA TYR A 276 -9.09 2.58 -17.71
C TYR A 276 -9.81 3.48 -16.70
N ASN A 277 -9.47 3.36 -15.42
CA ASN A 277 -10.02 4.16 -14.33
C ASN A 277 -8.94 4.39 -13.27
N PHE A 278 -8.96 5.55 -12.63
CA PHE A 278 -8.17 5.80 -11.43
C PHE A 278 -8.97 5.59 -10.16
N GLU A 279 -8.28 5.19 -9.10
CA GLU A 279 -8.74 5.06 -7.73
C GLU A 279 -7.72 5.67 -6.79
N VAL A 280 -8.14 6.05 -5.58
CA VAL A 280 -7.29 6.58 -4.50
C VAL A 280 -6.26 7.58 -5.03
N SER A 281 -6.75 8.53 -5.82
CA SER A 281 -5.90 9.54 -6.46
C SER A 281 -5.42 10.54 -5.41
N GLY A 282 -4.12 10.86 -5.40
CA GLY A 282 -3.52 11.90 -4.58
C GLY A 282 -2.84 12.97 -5.42
N PHE A 283 -2.74 14.18 -4.88
CA PHE A 283 -2.03 15.30 -5.52
C PHE A 283 -1.41 16.21 -4.47
N PHE A 284 -0.08 16.22 -4.39
CA PHE A 284 0.69 16.88 -3.34
C PHE A 284 2.01 17.41 -3.86
N THR A 285 2.73 18.16 -3.03
CA THR A 285 4.08 18.65 -3.33
C THR A 285 5.11 18.09 -2.37
N LEU A 286 6.33 17.88 -2.88
CA LEU A 286 7.51 17.56 -2.07
C LEU A 286 8.63 18.55 -2.40
N PRO A 287 9.30 19.15 -1.40
CA PRO A 287 10.49 19.93 -1.65
C PRO A 287 11.69 19.03 -2.00
N ASP A 288 12.56 19.50 -2.88
CA ASP A 288 13.91 18.93 -3.05
C ASP A 288 14.88 19.47 -1.99
N GLU A 289 16.14 19.03 -2.05
CA GLU A 289 17.21 19.47 -1.14
C GLU A 289 17.51 20.99 -1.19
N ASP A 290 17.12 21.66 -2.28
CA ASP A 290 17.27 23.11 -2.48
C ASP A 290 15.98 23.88 -2.13
N GLY A 291 14.91 23.18 -1.73
CA GLY A 291 13.60 23.74 -1.37
C GLY A 291 12.69 24.04 -2.57
N HIS A 292 13.03 23.59 -3.78
CA HIS A 292 12.12 23.69 -4.92
C HIS A 292 10.98 22.68 -4.77
N LEU A 293 9.76 23.12 -5.07
CA LEU A 293 8.59 22.24 -5.00
C LEU A 293 8.43 21.41 -6.27
N HIS A 294 8.38 20.10 -6.09
CA HIS A 294 8.00 19.13 -7.10
C HIS A 294 6.53 18.73 -6.89
N TYR A 295 5.76 18.64 -7.97
CA TYR A 295 4.36 18.23 -7.92
C TYR A 295 4.24 16.75 -8.24
N PHE A 296 3.60 16.00 -7.35
CA PHE A 296 3.37 14.57 -7.50
C PHE A 296 1.88 14.26 -7.54
N VAL A 297 1.53 13.28 -8.35
CA VAL A 297 0.27 12.55 -8.24
C VAL A 297 0.56 11.10 -7.91
N ASN A 298 -0.31 10.48 -7.12
CA ASN A 298 -0.37 9.02 -6.99
C ASN A 298 -1.77 8.54 -7.38
N MET A 299 -1.88 7.28 -7.79
CA MET A 299 -3.16 6.68 -8.17
C MET A 299 -3.07 5.17 -8.18
N GLY A 300 -4.14 4.51 -7.77
CA GLY A 300 -4.45 3.18 -8.26
C GLY A 300 -4.99 3.28 -9.69
N SER A 301 -4.59 2.41 -10.61
CA SER A 301 -5.24 2.30 -11.92
C SER A 301 -5.76 0.90 -12.18
N GLU A 302 -7.01 0.82 -12.63
CA GLU A 302 -7.71 -0.42 -12.89
C GLU A 302 -7.62 -0.87 -14.37
N GLY A 303 -7.33 -2.14 -14.58
CA GLY A 303 -7.02 -2.76 -15.88
C GLY A 303 -5.54 -2.66 -16.26
N GLY A 304 -5.24 -2.82 -17.55
CA GLY A 304 -3.86 -2.69 -18.05
C GLY A 304 -2.87 -3.73 -17.53
N ASN A 305 -3.37 -4.91 -17.15
CA ASN A 305 -2.54 -6.03 -16.73
C ASN A 305 -1.68 -6.54 -17.89
N VAL A 306 -0.49 -7.02 -17.56
CA VAL A 306 0.53 -7.54 -18.50
C VAL A 306 1.13 -8.83 -17.95
N SER A 307 1.90 -9.55 -18.74
CA SER A 307 2.40 -10.88 -18.35
C SER A 307 3.33 -10.88 -17.12
N PHE A 308 3.99 -9.76 -16.82
CA PHE A 308 4.85 -9.62 -15.63
C PHE A 308 4.16 -8.92 -14.47
N HIS A 309 2.90 -8.50 -14.66
CA HIS A 309 2.06 -7.86 -13.66
C HIS A 309 0.60 -8.27 -13.94
N GLU A 310 0.25 -9.48 -13.51
CA GLU A 310 -1.03 -10.13 -13.85
C GLU A 310 -2.23 -9.49 -13.11
N SER A 311 -1.98 -8.82 -11.98
CA SER A 311 -2.97 -8.01 -11.29
C SER A 311 -3.49 -6.91 -12.22
N ALA A 312 -4.81 -6.69 -12.17
CA ALA A 312 -5.48 -5.61 -12.88
C ALA A 312 -5.40 -4.27 -12.11
N HIS A 313 -4.54 -4.17 -11.10
CA HIS A 313 -4.40 -2.99 -10.26
C HIS A 313 -2.94 -2.58 -10.20
N TRP A 314 -2.61 -1.43 -10.79
CA TRP A 314 -1.29 -0.81 -10.63
C TRP A 314 -1.34 0.30 -9.59
N ALA A 315 -0.40 0.30 -8.65
CA ALA A 315 -0.17 1.43 -7.76
C ALA A 315 0.91 2.34 -8.37
N LEU A 316 0.52 3.50 -8.89
CA LEU A 316 1.38 4.37 -9.69
C LEU A 316 1.65 5.71 -9.01
N TRP A 317 2.74 6.35 -9.43
CA TRP A 317 3.04 7.75 -9.19
C TRP A 317 3.54 8.44 -10.46
N ASN A 318 3.35 9.76 -10.51
CA ASN A 318 3.98 10.62 -11.50
C ASN A 318 4.45 11.92 -10.85
N GLU A 319 5.61 12.40 -11.27
CA GLU A 319 6.03 13.79 -11.09
C GLU A 319 5.68 14.58 -12.34
N GLY A 320 5.33 15.86 -12.21
CA GLY A 320 4.97 16.67 -13.37
C GLY A 320 4.97 18.17 -13.15
N HIS A 321 4.87 18.89 -14.25
CA HIS A 321 4.65 20.34 -14.23
C HIS A 321 3.17 20.66 -14.11
N VAL A 322 2.84 21.65 -13.28
CA VAL A 322 1.48 22.17 -13.14
C VAL A 322 1.39 23.54 -13.78
N THR A 323 0.46 23.70 -14.72
CA THR A 323 0.25 24.96 -15.44
C THR A 323 -1.22 25.35 -15.45
N ARG A 324 -1.50 26.65 -15.64
CA ARG A 324 -2.86 27.15 -15.80
C ARG A 324 -3.24 27.15 -17.29
N ARG A 325 -4.30 26.41 -17.64
CA ARG A 325 -4.89 26.41 -18.99
C ARG A 325 -5.56 27.74 -19.30
N ALA A 326 -5.78 28.01 -20.59
CA ALA A 326 -6.47 29.22 -21.06
C ALA A 326 -7.90 29.38 -20.51
N ASN A 327 -8.59 28.27 -20.22
CA ASN A 327 -9.92 28.28 -19.57
C ASN A 327 -9.86 28.48 -18.05
N GLY A 328 -8.67 28.66 -17.48
CA GLY A 328 -8.44 28.89 -16.05
C GLY A 328 -8.22 27.64 -15.21
N SER A 329 -8.41 26.42 -15.77
CA SER A 329 -8.17 25.14 -15.07
C SER A 329 -6.69 24.81 -14.87
N ALA A 330 -6.37 23.94 -13.92
CA ALA A 330 -5.02 23.41 -13.73
C ALA A 330 -4.76 22.20 -14.63
N GLN A 331 -3.58 22.12 -15.23
CA GLN A 331 -3.09 20.97 -16.01
C GLN A 331 -1.82 20.42 -15.38
N PHE A 332 -1.81 19.12 -15.10
CA PHE A 332 -0.63 18.36 -14.75
C PHE A 332 -0.06 17.67 -16.00
N THR A 333 1.23 17.87 -16.25
CA THR A 333 1.96 17.24 -17.37
C THR A 333 3.11 16.41 -16.80
N PRO A 334 3.02 15.07 -16.83
CA PRO A 334 4.03 14.22 -16.23
C PRO A 334 5.38 14.33 -16.96
N ILE A 335 6.46 14.32 -16.18
CA ILE A 335 7.86 14.33 -16.66
C ILE A 335 8.64 13.09 -16.21
N SER A 336 8.17 12.41 -15.16
CA SER A 336 8.66 11.12 -14.69
C SER A 336 7.51 10.34 -14.03
N GLY A 337 7.68 9.03 -13.85
CA GLY A 337 6.71 8.21 -13.14
C GLY A 337 7.03 6.73 -13.14
N GLY A 338 6.36 6.01 -12.26
CA GLY A 338 6.65 4.61 -11.98
C GLY A 338 5.57 3.97 -11.15
N ALA A 339 5.81 2.73 -10.75
CA ALA A 339 5.02 2.11 -9.69
C ALA A 339 5.46 2.69 -8.33
N GLY A 340 4.49 3.02 -7.47
CA GLY A 340 4.74 3.32 -6.05
C GLY A 340 4.96 2.04 -5.24
N ASP A 341 4.47 0.92 -5.77
CA ASP A 341 4.81 -0.43 -5.36
C ASP A 341 4.67 -1.36 -6.56
N TRP A 342 5.67 -2.19 -6.83
CA TRP A 342 5.69 -3.08 -7.99
C TRP A 342 4.91 -4.39 -7.81
N GLY A 343 4.49 -4.67 -6.58
CA GLY A 343 3.82 -5.92 -6.25
C GLY A 343 2.31 -5.75 -6.10
N LEU A 344 1.74 -6.39 -5.10
CA LEU A 344 0.29 -6.43 -4.89
C LEU A 344 -0.23 -5.26 -4.05
N LEU A 345 0.63 -4.37 -3.55
CA LEU A 345 0.18 -3.23 -2.77
C LEU A 345 -0.64 -2.28 -3.65
N TYR A 346 -1.78 -1.83 -3.13
CA TYR A 346 -2.68 -0.93 -3.85
C TYR A 346 -3.24 0.15 -2.91
N ALA A 347 -4.14 1.00 -3.41
CA ALA A 347 -4.80 2.04 -2.62
C ALA A 347 -3.83 2.93 -1.82
N LEU A 348 -2.76 3.41 -2.48
CA LEU A 348 -1.75 4.26 -1.85
C LEU A 348 -2.39 5.58 -1.40
N SER A 349 -2.36 5.85 -0.10
CA SER A 349 -2.87 7.09 0.50
C SER A 349 -1.80 7.71 1.38
N SER A 350 -1.69 9.04 1.35
CA SER A 350 -0.66 9.76 2.08
C SER A 350 -1.21 10.96 2.82
N PHE A 351 -0.51 11.39 3.86
CA PHE A 351 -0.84 12.56 4.66
C PHE A 351 0.43 13.33 5.04
N ASN A 352 0.25 14.58 5.43
CA ASN A 352 1.34 15.41 5.95
C ASN A 352 1.53 15.16 7.45
N ASP A 353 2.65 14.54 7.83
CA ASP A 353 3.06 14.39 9.22
C ASP A 353 3.73 15.70 9.68
N THR A 354 2.93 16.60 10.23
CA THR A 354 3.43 17.89 10.74
C THR A 354 4.25 17.76 12.03
N LYS A 355 4.28 16.59 12.68
CA LYS A 355 5.13 16.35 13.85
C LYS A 355 6.60 16.24 13.45
N ASN A 356 6.87 15.57 12.32
CA ASN A 356 8.22 15.30 11.84
C ASN A 356 8.55 15.97 10.51
N ASP A 357 7.67 16.84 10.00
CA ASP A 357 7.83 17.60 8.75
C ASP A 357 8.14 16.71 7.54
N ARG A 358 7.32 15.67 7.37
CA ARG A 358 7.47 14.67 6.30
C ARG A 358 6.13 14.25 5.73
N ARG A 359 6.14 13.70 4.52
CA ARG A 359 4.96 13.09 3.93
C ARG A 359 4.99 11.59 4.12
N VAL A 360 3.94 11.05 4.75
CA VAL A 360 3.84 9.63 5.08
C VAL A 360 2.79 8.96 4.18
N GLN A 361 3.11 7.79 3.64
CA GLN A 361 2.22 6.98 2.80
C GLN A 361 2.02 5.58 3.40
N TYR A 362 0.79 5.08 3.27
CA TYR A 362 0.45 3.67 3.46
C TYR A 362 -0.23 3.14 2.19
N GLY A 363 -0.16 1.83 1.97
CA GLY A 363 -0.99 1.12 0.99
C GLY A 363 -1.66 -0.10 1.61
N TRP A 364 -2.63 -0.67 0.90
CA TRP A 364 -3.28 -1.93 1.24
C TRP A 364 -2.59 -3.10 0.55
N ALA A 365 -2.19 -4.10 1.32
CA ALA A 365 -1.66 -5.38 0.85
C ALA A 365 -2.76 -6.46 0.90
N PRO A 366 -3.45 -6.77 -0.21
CA PRO A 366 -4.37 -7.90 -0.27
C PRO A 366 -3.68 -9.24 0.06
N GLU A 367 -4.50 -10.26 0.31
CA GLU A 367 -4.01 -11.65 0.30
C GLU A 367 -3.85 -12.12 -1.16
N ASP A 368 -2.97 -13.10 -1.38
CA ASP A 368 -2.68 -13.64 -2.73
C ASP A 368 -3.16 -15.09 -2.85
N ILE A 369 -4.49 -15.22 -2.82
CA ILE A 369 -5.22 -16.49 -2.75
C ILE A 369 -5.82 -16.77 -4.13
N THR A 370 -5.62 -17.98 -4.65
CA THR A 370 -6.08 -18.35 -6.01
C THR A 370 -7.16 -19.44 -5.99
N GLY A 371 -7.15 -20.32 -4.98
CA GLY A 371 -8.15 -21.37 -4.83
C GLY A 371 -9.56 -20.81 -4.55
N ASP A 372 -10.58 -21.54 -5.01
CA ASP A 372 -12.01 -21.26 -4.80
C ASP A 372 -12.50 -19.87 -5.24
N GLY A 373 -11.83 -19.25 -6.21
CA GLY A 373 -12.18 -17.90 -6.67
C GLY A 373 -11.65 -16.79 -5.76
N GLY A 374 -10.53 -17.04 -5.08
CA GLY A 374 -9.82 -16.05 -4.26
C GLY A 374 -10.13 -16.11 -2.77
N ILE A 375 -10.76 -17.19 -2.30
CA ILE A 375 -11.18 -17.34 -0.89
C ILE A 375 -10.62 -18.59 -0.20
N PHE A 376 -9.80 -19.40 -0.90
CA PHE A 376 -9.10 -20.52 -0.27
C PHE A 376 -8.38 -20.08 1.01
N SER A 377 -8.57 -20.81 2.10
CA SER A 377 -8.08 -20.51 3.46
C SER A 377 -8.65 -19.26 4.15
N ALA A 378 -9.38 -18.37 3.47
CA ALA A 378 -9.81 -17.09 4.03
C ALA A 378 -10.64 -17.27 5.31
N ASN A 379 -11.57 -18.24 5.31
CA ASN A 379 -12.36 -18.60 6.50
C ASN A 379 -11.50 -19.14 7.65
N GLN A 380 -10.51 -19.99 7.34
CA GLN A 380 -9.59 -20.56 8.33
C GLN A 380 -8.67 -19.48 8.91
N GLN A 381 -8.23 -18.52 8.09
CA GLN A 381 -7.46 -17.36 8.53
C GLN A 381 -8.33 -16.40 9.36
N GLY A 382 -9.60 -16.19 9.00
CA GLY A 382 -10.49 -15.27 9.72
C GLY A 382 -10.14 -13.79 9.55
N PHE A 383 -9.24 -13.47 8.62
CA PHE A 383 -8.87 -12.12 8.22
C PHE A 383 -8.42 -12.09 6.75
N GLN A 384 -8.46 -10.91 6.15
CA GLN A 384 -7.88 -10.61 4.84
C GLN A 384 -7.31 -9.20 4.83
N GLY A 385 -6.09 -9.07 4.31
CA GLY A 385 -5.45 -7.77 4.10
C GLY A 385 -4.61 -7.30 5.29
N ALA A 386 -3.67 -6.40 4.99
CA ALA A 386 -2.89 -5.60 5.94
C ALA A 386 -2.55 -4.26 5.27
N LEU A 387 -2.04 -3.29 6.01
CA LEU A 387 -1.39 -2.12 5.41
C LEU A 387 0.11 -2.35 5.30
N SER A 388 0.77 -1.62 4.41
CA SER A 388 2.24 -1.57 4.35
C SER A 388 2.83 -0.99 5.62
N LEU A 389 4.16 -1.11 5.78
CA LEU A 389 4.90 -0.18 6.64
C LEU A 389 4.59 1.27 6.23
N PRO A 390 4.58 2.23 7.18
CA PRO A 390 4.56 3.63 6.81
C PRO A 390 5.82 3.99 6.02
N ARG A 391 5.62 4.68 4.90
CA ARG A 391 6.69 5.09 3.99
C ARG A 391 6.84 6.60 4.01
N GLU A 392 8.07 7.10 4.08
CA GLU A 392 8.38 8.49 3.79
C GLU A 392 8.42 8.67 2.26
N LEU A 393 7.77 9.72 1.78
CA LEU A 393 7.88 10.19 0.40
C LEU A 393 8.73 11.46 0.36
N PHE A 394 9.72 11.49 -0.53
CA PHE A 394 10.62 12.63 -0.71
C PHE A 394 11.12 12.73 -2.17
N VAL A 395 11.80 13.81 -2.53
CA VAL A 395 12.48 13.89 -3.84
C VAL A 395 13.86 13.24 -3.71
N HIS A 396 14.02 12.05 -4.28
CA HIS A 396 15.30 11.35 -4.24
C HIS A 396 16.20 11.84 -5.37
N THR A 397 17.37 12.39 -5.02
CA THR A 397 18.31 13.02 -5.95
C THR A 397 19.64 12.26 -6.00
N VAL A 398 20.09 11.91 -7.20
CA VAL A 398 21.42 11.33 -7.44
C VAL A 398 22.20 12.22 -8.40
N LYS A 399 23.32 12.76 -7.92
CA LYS A 399 24.21 13.64 -8.72
C LYS A 399 25.26 12.81 -9.46
N ASN A 400 25.86 13.41 -10.49
CA ASN A 400 26.95 12.85 -11.28
C ASN A 400 26.62 11.50 -11.95
N VAL A 401 25.35 11.29 -12.30
CA VAL A 401 24.90 10.11 -13.06
C VAL A 401 25.48 10.19 -14.47
N VAL A 402 25.97 9.06 -14.99
CA VAL A 402 26.49 8.95 -16.35
C VAL A 402 25.63 8.03 -17.21
N ASN A 403 25.34 8.45 -18.43
CA ASN A 403 24.53 7.68 -19.37
C ASN A 403 25.41 6.71 -20.19
N MET A 404 25.81 5.60 -19.56
CA MET A 404 26.72 4.62 -20.17
C MET A 404 26.03 3.67 -21.15
N ASP A 405 24.75 3.36 -20.94
CA ASP A 405 23.96 2.37 -21.69
C ASP A 405 22.88 3.00 -22.61
N GLY A 406 22.72 4.32 -22.57
CA GLY A 406 21.70 5.05 -23.32
C GLY A 406 20.30 5.04 -22.67
N MET A 407 20.08 4.25 -21.61
CA MET A 407 18.75 3.98 -21.07
C MET A 407 18.24 5.06 -20.11
N VAL A 408 19.15 5.71 -19.35
CA VAL A 408 18.73 6.68 -18.31
C VAL A 408 18.07 7.95 -18.86
N THR A 409 18.22 8.24 -20.15
CA THR A 409 17.62 9.43 -20.79
C THR A 409 16.25 9.17 -21.42
N GLU A 410 15.75 7.93 -21.38
CA GLU A 410 14.39 7.63 -21.82
C GLU A 410 13.37 8.18 -20.80
N LEU A 411 12.19 8.58 -21.30
CA LEU A 411 11.09 8.98 -20.43
C LEU A 411 10.68 7.78 -19.56
N GLY A 412 10.82 7.91 -18.24
CA GLY A 412 10.74 6.78 -17.33
C GLY A 412 10.51 7.16 -15.88
N ASN A 413 11.03 6.35 -14.97
CA ASN A 413 10.94 6.50 -13.53
C ASN A 413 11.90 7.54 -12.95
N SER A 414 12.51 8.40 -13.77
CA SER A 414 13.37 9.48 -13.31
C SER A 414 13.37 10.64 -14.29
N TYR A 415 13.51 11.85 -13.76
CA TYR A 415 13.84 13.05 -14.51
C TYR A 415 15.35 13.28 -14.46
N LEU A 416 15.97 13.58 -15.60
CA LEU A 416 17.42 13.76 -15.73
C LEU A 416 17.72 15.19 -16.19
N ALA A 417 18.40 15.96 -15.34
CA ALA A 417 18.93 17.28 -15.67
C ALA A 417 20.42 17.17 -16.04
N GLN A 418 20.81 17.64 -17.22
CA GLN A 418 22.21 17.60 -17.65
C GLN A 418 23.04 18.72 -17.00
N ASN A 419 24.17 18.35 -16.41
CA ASN A 419 25.17 19.25 -15.84
C ASN A 419 26.12 19.78 -16.91
N LEU A 420 26.85 20.87 -16.60
CA LEU A 420 27.80 21.50 -17.54
C LEU A 420 28.96 20.59 -17.96
N ASP A 421 29.33 19.63 -17.12
CA ASP A 421 30.38 18.65 -17.38
C ASP A 421 29.91 17.43 -18.21
N GLY A 422 28.62 17.40 -18.58
CA GLY A 422 28.00 16.33 -19.34
C GLY A 422 27.45 15.17 -18.50
N SER A 423 27.68 15.16 -17.18
CA SER A 423 26.99 14.27 -16.25
C SER A 423 25.52 14.70 -16.07
N PHE A 424 24.74 13.92 -15.33
CA PHE A 424 23.35 14.21 -15.03
C PHE A 424 23.08 14.23 -13.53
N THR A 425 22.07 15.00 -13.15
CA THR A 425 21.39 14.89 -11.86
C THR A 425 20.06 14.19 -12.11
N ALA A 426 19.90 12.99 -11.55
CA ALA A 426 18.66 12.22 -11.62
C ALA A 426 17.78 12.56 -10.41
N GLN A 427 16.49 12.80 -10.65
CA GLN A 427 15.46 13.01 -9.63
C GLN A 427 14.30 12.04 -9.85
N THR A 428 13.76 11.49 -8.77
CA THR A 428 12.62 10.57 -8.78
C THR A 428 11.85 10.69 -7.47
N LEU A 429 10.67 10.06 -7.38
CA LEU A 429 10.04 9.81 -6.10
C LEU A 429 10.94 8.88 -5.26
N GLY A 430 11.38 9.39 -4.12
CA GLY A 430 11.97 8.63 -3.05
C GLY A 430 10.89 7.95 -2.21
N VAL A 431 11.16 6.72 -1.81
CA VAL A 431 10.31 5.90 -0.96
C VAL A 431 11.18 5.03 -0.05
N ARG A 432 10.96 5.16 1.25
CA ARG A 432 11.63 4.32 2.27
C ARG A 432 10.69 4.08 3.46
N PRO A 433 10.80 2.97 4.19
CA PRO A 433 10.15 2.84 5.49
C PRO A 433 10.56 4.00 6.41
N LEU A 434 9.67 4.42 7.31
CA LEU A 434 10.04 5.45 8.29
C LEU A 434 11.15 4.94 9.22
N ASP A 435 12.31 5.58 9.20
CA ASP A 435 13.50 5.18 9.96
C ASP A 435 13.22 5.03 11.47
N ASP A 436 12.48 5.96 12.05
CA ASP A 436 12.08 5.94 13.46
C ASP A 436 11.15 4.77 13.79
N VAL A 437 10.23 4.43 12.87
CA VAL A 437 9.36 3.26 13.00
C VAL A 437 10.16 1.97 12.91
N VAL A 438 11.07 1.84 11.93
CA VAL A 438 11.94 0.65 11.79
C VAL A 438 12.80 0.45 13.04
N VAL A 439 13.41 1.52 13.55
CA VAL A 439 14.15 1.47 14.83
C VAL A 439 13.26 1.01 15.98
N GLY A 440 12.01 1.49 16.04
CA GLY A 440 11.01 1.04 16.99
C GLY A 440 10.66 -0.44 16.86
N LEU A 441 10.48 -0.92 15.64
CA LEU A 441 10.18 -2.34 15.35
C LEU A 441 11.32 -3.27 15.75
N ARG A 442 12.56 -2.82 15.62
CA ARG A 442 13.75 -3.56 16.08
C ARG A 442 13.87 -3.62 17.61
N ASN A 443 13.08 -2.87 18.37
CA ASN A 443 13.17 -2.87 19.83
C ASN A 443 12.81 -4.24 20.42
N GLY A 444 13.74 -4.85 21.16
CA GLY A 444 13.58 -6.21 21.70
C GLY A 444 13.87 -7.34 20.70
N SER A 445 14.21 -7.02 19.45
CA SER A 445 14.62 -8.00 18.44
C SER A 445 16.02 -8.56 18.71
N THR A 446 16.33 -9.69 18.06
CA THR A 446 17.70 -10.25 18.06
C THR A 446 18.38 -9.93 16.74
N GLN A 447 19.47 -9.16 16.79
CA GLN A 447 20.28 -8.85 15.61
C GLN A 447 21.34 -9.92 15.33
N HIS A 448 21.48 -10.28 14.06
CA HIS A 448 22.55 -11.09 13.51
C HIS A 448 23.26 -10.32 12.40
N SER A 449 24.58 -10.27 12.42
CA SER A 449 25.39 -9.57 11.42
C SER A 449 26.43 -10.50 10.83
N TRP A 450 26.62 -10.44 9.51
CA TRP A 450 27.66 -11.19 8.81
C TRP A 450 28.68 -10.23 8.19
N PRO A 451 29.98 -10.53 8.29
CA PRO A 451 31.02 -9.68 7.73
C PRO A 451 30.95 -9.68 6.20
N GLY A 452 31.31 -8.54 5.61
CA GLY A 452 31.34 -8.39 4.17
C GLY A 452 32.23 -9.42 3.48
N ARG A 453 31.71 -10.05 2.42
CA ARG A 453 32.42 -11.07 1.65
C ARG A 453 31.86 -11.23 0.24
N THR A 454 32.71 -11.70 -0.66
CA THR A 454 32.31 -12.13 -2.00
C THR A 454 31.78 -13.55 -1.98
N TYR A 455 30.61 -13.75 -2.58
CA TYR A 455 29.96 -15.04 -2.75
C TYR A 455 29.97 -15.44 -4.22
N ASN A 456 30.34 -16.70 -4.50
CA ASN A 456 30.36 -17.30 -5.84
C ASN A 456 29.30 -18.40 -5.99
N GLY A 457 28.30 -18.37 -5.13
CA GLY A 457 27.25 -19.38 -4.98
C GLY A 457 26.28 -18.97 -3.88
N SER A 458 25.13 -19.63 -3.83
CA SER A 458 24.10 -19.39 -2.81
C SER A 458 24.51 -20.06 -1.49
N HIS A 459 24.27 -19.40 -0.35
CA HIS A 459 24.61 -19.94 0.97
C HIS A 459 23.53 -19.61 1.99
N THR A 460 23.17 -20.59 2.82
CA THR A 460 22.36 -20.36 4.03
C THR A 460 23.17 -19.56 5.05
N LEU A 461 22.57 -18.48 5.55
CA LEU A 461 23.13 -17.67 6.63
C LEU A 461 22.58 -18.10 7.99
N VAL A 462 21.27 -18.34 8.04
CA VAL A 462 20.55 -18.82 9.21
C VAL A 462 19.57 -19.93 8.81
N ALA A 463 19.63 -21.07 9.48
CA ALA A 463 18.74 -22.20 9.19
C ALA A 463 17.39 -22.10 9.91
N ASN A 464 17.37 -21.54 11.12
CA ASN A 464 16.18 -21.31 11.93
C ASN A 464 16.09 -19.81 12.21
N GLY A 465 15.34 -19.08 11.39
CA GLY A 465 15.16 -17.63 11.51
C GLY A 465 13.84 -17.29 12.18
N SER A 466 13.12 -16.33 11.61
CA SER A 466 11.81 -15.87 12.09
C SER A 466 10.88 -15.62 10.91
N ALA A 467 9.58 -15.83 11.10
CA ALA A 467 8.55 -15.37 10.16
C ALA A 467 8.17 -13.89 10.35
N HIS A 468 8.80 -13.24 11.34
CA HIS A 468 8.67 -11.83 11.69
C HIS A 468 10.09 -11.28 11.80
N MET A 469 10.64 -10.74 10.71
CA MET A 469 12.03 -10.32 10.61
C MET A 469 12.23 -9.19 9.62
N GLU A 470 13.37 -8.53 9.77
CA GLU A 470 13.95 -7.63 8.80
C GLU A 470 15.31 -8.22 8.35
N LEU A 471 15.62 -8.11 7.06
CA LEU A 471 16.91 -8.45 6.47
C LEU A 471 17.39 -7.28 5.61
N SER A 472 18.50 -6.68 6.00
CA SER A 472 19.19 -5.65 5.22
C SER A 472 20.48 -6.20 4.61
N ALA A 473 20.77 -5.82 3.36
CA ALA A 473 22.00 -6.20 2.68
C ALA A 473 22.47 -5.12 1.71
N VAL A 474 23.77 -4.86 1.67
CA VAL A 474 24.38 -3.99 0.65
C VAL A 474 25.20 -4.85 -0.29
N VAL A 475 24.90 -4.83 -1.58
CA VAL A 475 25.54 -5.66 -2.60
C VAL A 475 26.23 -4.81 -3.64
N SER A 476 27.52 -5.05 -3.85
CA SER A 476 28.35 -4.40 -4.86
C SER A 476 29.07 -5.44 -5.74
N SER A 477 29.63 -4.96 -6.86
CA SER A 477 30.50 -5.75 -7.75
C SER A 477 29.86 -7.07 -8.24
N ALA A 478 28.57 -7.07 -8.54
CA ALA A 478 27.86 -8.22 -9.06
C ALA A 478 28.20 -8.47 -10.54
N THR A 479 28.47 -9.71 -10.92
CA THR A 479 28.77 -10.11 -12.32
C THR A 479 27.57 -10.74 -13.04
N GLY A 480 26.41 -10.82 -12.36
CA GLY A 480 25.19 -11.48 -12.80
C GLY A 480 24.10 -11.36 -11.73
N PRO A 481 23.04 -12.17 -11.79
CA PRO A 481 21.95 -12.07 -10.81
C PRO A 481 22.44 -12.28 -9.37
N CYS A 482 21.91 -11.50 -8.43
CA CYS A 482 22.27 -11.61 -7.02
C CYS A 482 21.13 -11.11 -6.11
N GLY A 483 21.08 -11.61 -4.89
CA GLY A 483 20.10 -11.19 -3.88
C GLY A 483 20.06 -12.13 -2.68
N VAL A 484 18.88 -12.43 -2.17
CA VAL A 484 18.68 -13.21 -0.95
C VAL A 484 17.63 -14.31 -1.12
N ARG A 485 17.61 -15.24 -0.17
CA ARG A 485 16.53 -16.20 0.03
C ARG A 485 15.96 -16.03 1.42
N ILE A 486 14.63 -16.11 1.53
CA ILE A 486 13.86 -16.07 2.78
C ILE A 486 12.89 -17.25 2.84
N GLY A 487 12.34 -17.53 4.02
CA GLY A 487 11.37 -18.61 4.20
C GLY A 487 11.93 -20.00 3.86
N MET A 488 13.23 -20.21 4.06
CA MET A 488 13.90 -21.45 3.69
C MET A 488 13.55 -22.58 4.67
N SER A 489 13.05 -23.71 4.16
CA SER A 489 12.83 -24.91 4.96
C SER A 489 14.15 -25.66 5.24
N PRO A 490 14.27 -26.38 6.37
CA PRO A 490 15.46 -27.17 6.67
C PRO A 490 15.77 -28.27 5.65
N ASP A 491 14.75 -28.74 4.91
CA ASP A 491 14.89 -29.75 3.85
C ASP A 491 15.05 -29.15 2.44
N GLY A 492 15.04 -27.82 2.32
CA GLY A 492 15.25 -27.09 1.06
C GLY A 492 14.08 -27.16 0.07
N ARG A 493 12.91 -27.65 0.47
CA ARG A 493 11.71 -27.72 -0.38
C ARG A 493 10.94 -26.41 -0.47
N GLU A 494 10.96 -25.58 0.58
CA GLU A 494 10.36 -24.25 0.56
C GLU A 494 11.43 -23.17 0.67
N TYR A 495 11.32 -22.12 -0.14
CA TYR A 495 12.11 -20.90 -0.09
C TYR A 495 11.52 -19.88 -1.07
N THR A 496 11.75 -18.59 -0.80
CA THR A 496 11.46 -17.51 -1.74
C THR A 496 12.77 -16.84 -2.13
N THR A 497 13.01 -16.63 -3.41
CA THR A 497 14.26 -15.98 -3.88
C THR A 497 13.94 -14.55 -4.31
N ILE A 498 14.64 -13.57 -3.73
CA ILE A 498 14.51 -12.14 -4.07
C ILE A 498 15.83 -11.72 -4.68
N TYR A 499 15.84 -11.27 -5.94
CA TYR A 499 17.10 -10.98 -6.64
C TYR A 499 16.96 -9.89 -7.69
N TYR A 500 18.08 -9.24 -8.00
CA TYR A 500 18.21 -8.33 -9.14
C TYR A 500 18.68 -9.10 -10.37
N GLU A 501 18.00 -8.92 -11.50
CA GLU A 501 18.31 -9.43 -12.83
C GLU A 501 18.87 -8.28 -13.70
N PRO A 502 20.20 -8.21 -13.88
CA PRO A 502 20.82 -7.14 -14.67
C PRO A 502 20.49 -7.21 -16.16
N ALA A 503 20.06 -8.36 -16.71
CA ALA A 503 19.79 -8.48 -18.14
C ALA A 503 18.61 -7.62 -18.63
N ASN A 504 17.68 -7.27 -17.72
CA ASN A 504 16.48 -6.50 -18.03
C ASN A 504 16.16 -5.42 -16.98
N ASN A 505 17.08 -5.16 -16.04
CA ASN A 505 16.92 -4.16 -14.98
C ASN A 505 15.66 -4.41 -14.14
N THR A 506 15.50 -5.64 -13.64
CA THR A 506 14.36 -6.00 -12.80
C THR A 506 14.77 -6.60 -11.46
N VAL A 507 13.93 -6.37 -10.46
CA VAL A 507 13.93 -7.07 -9.19
C VAL A 507 12.84 -8.13 -9.28
N VAL A 508 13.18 -9.36 -8.94
CA VAL A 508 12.28 -10.50 -9.04
C VAL A 508 12.13 -11.12 -7.66
N VAL A 509 10.88 -11.28 -7.22
CA VAL A 509 10.51 -12.16 -6.11
C VAL A 509 9.96 -13.45 -6.68
N ASP A 510 10.82 -14.45 -6.80
CA ASP A 510 10.47 -15.80 -7.26
C ASP A 510 9.83 -16.59 -6.13
N ARG A 511 8.54 -16.86 -6.28
CA ARG A 511 7.68 -17.56 -5.33
C ARG A 511 7.34 -18.98 -5.73
N SER A 512 7.95 -19.51 -6.79
CA SER A 512 7.68 -20.85 -7.31
C SER A 512 7.91 -21.96 -6.28
N HIS A 513 8.68 -21.67 -5.22
CA HIS A 513 8.97 -22.58 -4.11
C HIS A 513 8.55 -21.98 -2.75
N SER A 514 7.76 -20.90 -2.70
CA SER A 514 7.38 -20.28 -1.43
C SER A 514 6.46 -21.14 -0.57
N SER A 515 5.71 -22.06 -1.18
CA SER A 515 4.77 -22.93 -0.49
C SER A 515 4.64 -24.30 -1.16
N LEU A 516 4.40 -25.33 -0.36
CA LEU A 516 3.91 -26.64 -0.82
C LEU A 516 2.37 -26.72 -0.93
N ILE A 517 1.66 -25.62 -0.68
CA ILE A 517 0.19 -25.54 -0.72
C ILE A 517 -0.24 -24.93 -2.05
N ASP A 518 -0.93 -25.72 -2.87
CA ASP A 518 -1.35 -25.32 -4.23
C ASP A 518 -2.51 -24.29 -4.26
N GLY A 519 -3.12 -23.96 -3.11
CA GLY A 519 -4.22 -23.00 -3.02
C GLY A 519 -3.81 -21.52 -2.97
N PHE A 520 -2.51 -21.24 -2.85
CA PHE A 520 -1.94 -19.90 -2.88
C PHE A 520 -1.23 -19.63 -4.21
N ALA A 521 -1.15 -18.37 -4.62
CA ALA A 521 -0.38 -18.00 -5.81
C ALA A 521 1.13 -18.26 -5.60
N ASN A 522 1.80 -18.68 -6.67
CA ASN A 522 3.25 -18.90 -6.70
C ASN A 522 3.94 -18.18 -7.89
N SER A 523 3.22 -17.32 -8.61
CA SER A 523 3.77 -16.52 -9.70
C SER A 523 4.86 -15.57 -9.18
N SER A 524 5.90 -15.37 -9.98
CA SER A 524 6.94 -14.39 -9.65
C SER A 524 6.37 -12.98 -9.73
N VAL A 525 6.77 -12.12 -8.79
CA VAL A 525 6.46 -10.69 -8.82
C VAL A 525 7.69 -9.95 -9.32
N ILE A 526 7.51 -9.03 -10.27
CA ILE A 526 8.60 -8.38 -10.99
C ILE A 526 8.43 -6.87 -10.91
N GLY A 527 9.48 -6.17 -10.50
CA GLY A 527 9.55 -4.71 -10.52
C GLY A 527 10.74 -4.20 -11.30
N TYR A 528 10.59 -3.09 -12.02
CA TYR A 528 11.72 -2.47 -12.72
C TYR A 528 12.59 -1.65 -11.77
N PHE A 529 13.90 -1.85 -11.87
CA PHE A 529 14.90 -1.11 -11.12
C PHE A 529 16.17 -0.99 -11.97
N HIS A 530 16.57 0.22 -12.30
CA HIS A 530 17.84 0.50 -12.96
C HIS A 530 18.79 1.17 -11.97
N PRO A 531 19.87 0.48 -11.55
CA PRO A 531 20.90 1.08 -10.73
C PRO A 531 21.67 2.13 -11.55
N TYR A 532 21.83 3.33 -11.00
CA TYR A 532 22.58 4.37 -11.67
C TYR A 532 24.07 4.03 -11.70
N THR A 533 24.72 4.42 -12.79
CA THR A 533 26.18 4.53 -12.82
C THR A 533 26.56 5.97 -12.48
N VAL A 534 27.39 6.15 -11.45
CA VAL A 534 27.78 7.45 -10.93
C VAL A 534 29.28 7.66 -11.14
N GLN A 535 29.65 8.88 -11.54
CA GLN A 535 31.05 9.27 -11.65
C GLN A 535 31.62 9.58 -10.25
N GLY A 536 32.63 8.81 -9.84
CA GLY A 536 33.35 9.04 -8.60
C GLY A 536 34.34 10.21 -8.69
N GLU A 537 34.88 10.61 -7.53
CA GLU A 537 35.79 11.76 -7.37
C GLU A 537 37.03 11.72 -8.28
N TYR A 538 37.51 10.51 -8.62
CA TYR A 538 38.68 10.29 -9.48
C TYR A 538 38.33 10.03 -10.96
N GLY A 539 37.09 10.30 -11.37
CA GLY A 539 36.62 10.19 -12.74
C GLY A 539 36.19 8.78 -13.19
N ASN A 540 36.37 7.76 -12.34
CA ASN A 540 35.88 6.41 -12.62
C ASN A 540 34.36 6.34 -12.41
N ALA A 541 33.66 5.80 -13.39
CA ALA A 541 32.23 5.54 -13.31
C ALA A 541 31.99 4.15 -12.68
N THR A 542 31.15 4.10 -11.65
CA THR A 542 30.78 2.84 -10.97
C THR A 542 29.28 2.78 -10.80
N GLN A 543 28.71 1.60 -11.03
CA GLN A 543 27.32 1.34 -10.67
C GLN A 543 27.17 1.50 -9.15
N GLU A 544 26.10 2.14 -8.71
CA GLU A 544 25.78 2.21 -7.29
C GLU A 544 25.55 0.80 -6.71
N PRO A 545 25.87 0.60 -5.42
CA PRO A 545 25.53 -0.65 -4.74
C PRO A 545 24.01 -0.80 -4.65
N LEU A 546 23.55 -2.05 -4.58
CA LEU A 546 22.16 -2.40 -4.28
C LEU A 546 22.02 -2.48 -2.75
N ALA A 547 21.39 -1.49 -2.13
CA ALA A 547 21.06 -1.46 -0.72
C ALA A 547 19.63 -1.96 -0.54
N TRP A 548 19.51 -3.21 -0.09
CA TRP A 548 18.25 -3.92 0.15
C TRP A 548 17.82 -3.73 1.59
N ASP A 549 16.52 -3.53 1.79
CA ASP A 549 15.85 -3.67 3.07
C ASP A 549 14.56 -4.49 2.87
N ILE A 550 14.48 -5.63 3.56
CA ILE A 550 13.46 -6.66 3.30
C ILE A 550 12.77 -7.02 4.61
N PHE A 551 11.46 -6.81 4.66
CA PHE A 551 10.63 -7.17 5.80
C PHE A 551 9.83 -8.42 5.48
N VAL A 552 9.81 -9.36 6.42
CA VAL A 552 8.95 -10.56 6.38
C VAL A 552 8.12 -10.57 7.65
N ASP A 553 6.81 -10.54 7.52
CA ASP A 553 5.89 -10.46 8.65
C ASP A 553 4.66 -11.35 8.45
N GLY A 554 4.71 -12.56 9.01
CA GLY A 554 3.75 -13.61 8.73
C GLY A 554 3.85 -14.04 7.27
N SER A 555 2.83 -13.73 6.47
CA SER A 555 2.89 -13.90 5.01
C SER A 555 3.41 -12.70 4.24
N LEU A 556 3.40 -11.50 4.83
CA LEU A 556 3.71 -10.28 4.12
C LEU A 556 5.21 -10.14 3.89
N VAL A 557 5.60 -9.78 2.66
CA VAL A 557 6.99 -9.48 2.29
C VAL A 557 7.03 -8.11 1.64
N GLU A 558 7.83 -7.20 2.19
CA GLU A 558 8.13 -5.90 1.57
C GLU A 558 9.61 -5.81 1.23
N VAL A 559 9.93 -5.33 0.03
CA VAL A 559 11.29 -5.17 -0.49
C VAL A 559 11.51 -3.72 -0.87
N TYR A 560 12.51 -3.09 -0.28
CA TYR A 560 12.97 -1.75 -0.58
C TYR A 560 14.39 -1.77 -1.13
N ILE A 561 14.66 -0.95 -2.15
CA ILE A 561 16.01 -0.82 -2.73
C ILE A 561 16.35 0.64 -2.99
N ASN A 562 17.51 1.08 -2.47
CA ASN A 562 18.10 2.40 -2.67
C ASN A 562 17.11 3.55 -2.49
N GLU A 563 16.17 3.41 -1.55
CA GLU A 563 15.14 4.39 -1.20
C GLU A 563 14.32 4.94 -2.39
N ARG A 564 14.18 4.17 -3.48
CA ARG A 564 13.40 4.56 -4.68
C ARG A 564 12.70 3.40 -5.37
N PHE A 565 12.65 2.26 -4.70
CA PHE A 565 11.99 1.06 -5.15
C PHE A 565 11.27 0.44 -3.97
N ALA A 566 10.02 0.03 -4.18
CA ALA A 566 9.24 -0.74 -3.24
C ALA A 566 8.49 -1.86 -3.98
N LEU A 567 8.42 -3.04 -3.39
CA LEU A 567 7.65 -4.18 -3.89
C LEU A 567 7.10 -4.97 -2.71
N THR A 568 5.78 -5.13 -2.66
CA THR A 568 5.07 -5.89 -1.64
C THR A 568 4.49 -7.18 -2.23
N THR A 569 4.65 -8.32 -1.56
CA THR A 569 4.05 -9.59 -1.95
C THR A 569 3.69 -10.47 -0.75
N ARG A 570 3.15 -11.66 -1.01
CA ARG A 570 2.76 -12.64 -0.01
C ARG A 570 3.48 -13.97 -0.23
N ILE A 571 3.87 -14.62 0.87
CA ILE A 571 4.35 -16.00 0.91
C ILE A 571 3.58 -16.77 1.97
N TYR A 572 3.21 -18.03 1.71
CA TYR A 572 2.45 -18.85 2.66
C TYR A 572 3.11 -20.21 2.90
N PRO A 573 4.30 -20.25 3.56
CA PRO A 573 5.00 -21.52 3.75
C PRO A 573 4.15 -22.55 4.51
N SER A 574 4.13 -23.77 3.97
CA SER A 574 3.44 -24.92 4.52
C SER A 574 4.07 -25.39 5.84
N MET A 575 5.39 -25.31 5.99
CA MET A 575 6.08 -25.71 7.21
C MET A 575 6.34 -24.53 8.13
N GLU A 576 6.07 -24.68 9.43
CA GLU A 576 6.40 -23.65 10.43
C GLU A 576 7.91 -23.41 10.54
N SER A 577 8.70 -24.41 10.18
CA SER A 577 10.16 -24.32 10.18
C SER A 577 10.73 -23.58 8.96
N SER A 578 9.92 -23.22 7.97
CA SER A 578 10.33 -22.46 6.77
C SER A 578 10.58 -20.99 7.10
N THR A 579 11.63 -20.74 7.89
CA THR A 579 11.99 -19.43 8.44
C THR A 579 13.46 -19.08 8.19
N GLY A 580 14.23 -19.97 7.55
CA GLY A 580 15.63 -19.73 7.26
C GLY A 580 15.83 -18.62 6.22
N ALA A 581 17.04 -18.08 6.19
CA ALA A 581 17.45 -17.04 5.25
C ALA A 581 18.90 -17.24 4.77
N GLY A 582 19.21 -16.70 3.60
CA GLY A 582 20.51 -16.86 2.97
C GLY A 582 20.76 -15.87 1.84
N VAL A 583 21.97 -15.91 1.28
CA VAL A 583 22.28 -15.18 0.04
C VAL A 583 21.96 -16.03 -1.17
N TYR A 584 21.57 -15.37 -2.25
CA TYR A 584 21.39 -15.94 -3.58
C TYR A 584 22.44 -15.40 -4.55
N VAL A 585 23.27 -16.31 -5.05
CA VAL A 585 24.15 -16.10 -6.20
C VAL A 585 24.09 -17.38 -7.03
N PRO A 586 23.56 -17.35 -8.27
CA PRO A 586 23.47 -18.53 -9.11
C PRO A 586 24.86 -18.94 -9.62
N SER A 587 24.97 -20.21 -10.07
CA SER A 587 26.21 -20.74 -10.64
C SER A 587 26.69 -19.89 -11.80
N GLY A 588 27.97 -19.51 -11.80
CA GLY A 588 28.58 -18.68 -12.83
C GLY A 588 28.50 -17.17 -12.57
N SER A 589 27.83 -16.74 -11.49
CA SER A 589 27.83 -15.35 -11.02
C SER A 589 28.68 -15.19 -9.75
N SER A 590 29.08 -13.95 -9.48
CA SER A 590 29.74 -13.53 -8.25
C SER A 590 29.14 -12.20 -7.80
N ALA A 591 29.05 -11.98 -6.50
CA ALA A 591 28.63 -10.70 -5.93
C ALA A 591 29.29 -10.48 -4.57
N THR A 592 29.64 -9.23 -4.26
CA THR A 592 30.16 -8.85 -2.94
C THR A 592 29.02 -8.31 -2.11
N PHE A 593 28.73 -8.98 -1.00
CA PHE A 593 27.81 -8.46 0.00
C PHE A 593 28.67 -7.71 1.01
N ASP A 594 28.60 -6.38 0.99
CA ASP A 594 29.42 -5.48 1.82
C ASP A 594 28.98 -5.55 3.29
N SER A 595 27.68 -5.68 3.52
CA SER A 595 27.07 -5.95 4.83
C SER A 595 25.82 -6.81 4.66
N ILE A 596 25.53 -7.62 5.69
CA ILE A 596 24.25 -8.31 5.84
C ILE A 596 23.89 -8.24 7.32
N ASP A 597 22.71 -7.74 7.61
CA ASP A 597 22.13 -7.64 8.95
C ASP A 597 20.72 -8.22 8.94
N MET A 598 20.35 -8.91 10.01
CA MET A 598 19.02 -9.47 10.17
C MET A 598 18.53 -9.27 11.60
N TRP A 599 17.29 -8.78 11.75
CA TRP A 599 16.62 -8.62 13.04
C TRP A 599 15.45 -9.59 13.12
N SER A 600 15.50 -10.52 14.06
CA SER A 600 14.44 -11.51 14.29
C SER A 600 13.52 -11.08 15.41
N SER A 601 12.24 -11.42 15.27
CA SER A 601 11.17 -11.17 16.25
C SER A 601 10.94 -9.69 16.49
N LEU A 602 10.63 -8.97 15.40
CA LEU A 602 10.26 -7.56 15.43
C LEU A 602 9.02 -7.33 16.33
N TYR A 603 8.87 -6.09 16.79
CA TYR A 603 7.84 -5.65 17.72
C TYR A 603 6.40 -5.84 17.19
N ASN A 604 5.51 -6.38 18.02
CA ASN A 604 4.08 -6.47 17.70
C ASN A 604 3.42 -5.09 17.84
N VAL A 605 2.97 -4.51 16.71
CA VAL A 605 2.44 -3.14 16.64
C VAL A 605 1.08 -2.96 17.32
N PHE A 606 0.38 -4.04 17.69
CA PHE A 606 -0.83 -3.99 18.52
C PHE A 606 -0.61 -4.75 19.84
N PRO A 607 0.13 -4.17 20.80
CA PRO A 607 0.51 -4.85 22.04
C PRO A 607 -0.69 -5.15 22.97
N GLU A 608 -1.81 -4.44 22.81
CA GLU A 608 -3.03 -4.65 23.61
C GLU A 608 -3.93 -5.78 23.09
N ARG A 609 -3.71 -6.25 21.85
CA ARG A 609 -4.44 -7.38 21.29
C ARG A 609 -3.83 -8.70 21.78
N PRO A 610 -4.63 -9.74 22.07
CA PRO A 610 -4.10 -11.10 22.12
C PRO A 610 -3.58 -11.50 20.74
N LEU A 611 -2.62 -12.44 20.69
CA LEU A 611 -2.09 -12.96 19.42
C LEU A 611 -3.20 -13.48 18.50
N ASN A 612 -4.23 -14.12 19.07
CA ASN A 612 -5.46 -14.47 18.38
C ASN A 612 -6.58 -13.50 18.77
N SER A 613 -6.74 -12.45 17.96
CA SER A 613 -7.81 -11.45 18.06
C SER A 613 -9.02 -11.77 17.16
N SER A 614 -9.18 -13.02 16.72
CA SER A 614 -10.27 -13.40 15.81
C SER A 614 -11.65 -13.08 16.38
N SER A 615 -12.57 -12.73 15.49
CA SER A 615 -14.00 -12.60 15.77
C SER A 615 -14.78 -13.76 15.16
N GLN A 616 -15.99 -14.02 15.66
CA GLN A 616 -16.88 -14.98 15.01
C GLN A 616 -17.16 -14.51 13.58
N LEU A 617 -17.01 -15.41 12.60
CA LEU A 617 -17.46 -15.14 11.23
C LEU A 617 -18.96 -15.38 11.11
N VAL A 618 -19.65 -14.45 10.45
CA VAL A 618 -21.11 -14.49 10.24
C VAL A 618 -21.45 -14.60 8.76
N TRP A 619 -22.69 -14.93 8.43
CA TRP A 619 -23.13 -15.04 7.03
C TRP A 619 -24.37 -14.20 6.80
N ASP A 620 -24.28 -13.25 5.88
CA ASP A 620 -25.41 -12.42 5.48
C ASP A 620 -26.46 -13.21 4.67
N THR A 621 -27.72 -13.02 5.04
CA THR A 621 -28.85 -13.60 4.30
C THR A 621 -28.94 -13.05 2.88
N VAL A 622 -29.59 -13.80 2.00
CA VAL A 622 -29.87 -13.39 0.61
C VAL A 622 -30.62 -12.05 0.57
N GLN A 623 -31.44 -11.74 1.57
CA GLN A 623 -32.16 -10.47 1.66
C GLN A 623 -31.22 -9.31 2.03
N GLN A 624 -30.29 -9.52 2.96
CA GLN A 624 -29.31 -8.49 3.37
C GLN A 624 -28.39 -8.09 2.21
N THR A 625 -28.08 -9.03 1.30
CA THR A 625 -27.18 -8.80 0.16
C THR A 625 -27.90 -8.42 -1.13
N ASN A 626 -29.23 -8.22 -1.08
CA ASN A 626 -30.09 -8.03 -2.24
C ASN A 626 -29.87 -9.10 -3.31
N ASN A 627 -30.08 -10.36 -2.93
CA ASN A 627 -29.85 -11.53 -3.75
C ASN A 627 -28.41 -11.61 -4.30
N ARG A 628 -27.43 -11.33 -3.42
CA ARG A 628 -26.00 -11.29 -3.72
C ARG A 628 -25.58 -10.24 -4.76
N THR A 629 -26.44 -9.26 -5.02
CA THR A 629 -26.17 -8.18 -5.98
C THR A 629 -25.20 -7.15 -5.41
N TRP A 630 -25.31 -6.86 -4.11
CA TRP A 630 -24.46 -5.85 -3.47
C TRP A 630 -23.10 -6.43 -3.06
N TRP A 631 -23.10 -7.63 -2.48
CA TRP A 631 -21.92 -8.43 -2.16
C TRP A 631 -22.31 -9.90 -2.10
N THR A 632 -21.35 -10.82 -2.11
CA THR A 632 -21.61 -12.25 -2.30
C THR A 632 -22.33 -12.93 -1.13
N GLY A 633 -22.36 -12.31 0.06
CA GLY A 633 -22.44 -13.04 1.33
C GLY A 633 -21.08 -13.69 1.62
N ASN A 634 -20.78 -14.01 2.88
CA ASN A 634 -19.47 -14.55 3.29
C ASN A 634 -19.11 -15.89 2.62
#